data_AF-A0A0K2RIC3-F1
#
_entry.id   AF-A0A0K2RIC3-F1
#
_cell.length_a   1.000
_cell.length_b   1.000
_cell.length_c   1.000
_cell.angle_alpha   90.00
_cell.angle_beta   90.00
_cell.angle_gamma   90.00
#
_symmetry.space_group_name_H-M   'P 1'
#
loop_
_entity.id
_entity.type
_entity.pdbx_description
1 polymer ?
#
loop_
_entity_poly.entity_id
_entity_poly.type
_entity_poly.pdbx_seq_one_letter_code
_entity_poly.pdbx_strand_id
1 'polypeptide(L)' 'MIVIGGSMGEAGEHLVAGIREVVYRRSLPLATSHLRIGISMAGDQAAILGASQMVTQHVLSPAVIEATLQATG' A
#
# COMPACT_ATOMS: atom_id res chain seq x y z
N MET A 1 5.65 -8.31 1.18
CA MET A 1 4.29 -8.22 1.78
C MET A 1 3.32 -7.95 0.66
N ILE A 2 2.17 -8.62 0.67
CA ILE A 2 1.06 -8.41 -0.26
C ILE A 2 -0.12 -7.93 0.58
N VAL A 3 -0.81 -6.90 0.08
CA VAL A 3 -1.99 -6.33 0.74
C VAL A 3 -3.15 -6.36 -0.25
N ILE A 4 -4.29 -6.86 0.19
CA ILE A 4 -5.52 -6.90 -0.60
C ILE A 4 -6.41 -5.72 -0.18
N GLY A 5 -6.76 -4.87 -1.13
CA GLY A 5 -7.63 -3.71 -0.93
C GLY A 5 -8.89 -3.75 -1.79
N GLY A 6 -9.67 -2.68 -1.72
CA GLY A 6 -10.95 -2.56 -2.42
C GLY A 6 -12.00 -3.53 -1.86
N SER A 7 -13.05 -3.79 -2.65
CA SER A 7 -14.17 -4.67 -2.27
C SER A 7 -13.75 -6.11 -1.93
N MET A 8 -12.60 -6.57 -2.44
CA MET A 8 -12.03 -7.86 -2.04
C MET A 8 -11.56 -7.88 -0.58
N GLY A 9 -11.18 -6.73 -0.02
CA GLY A 9 -10.84 -6.61 1.40
C GLY A 9 -12.04 -6.90 2.32
N GLU A 10 -13.26 -6.66 1.85
CA GLU A 10 -14.50 -6.90 2.61
C GLU A 10 -14.81 -8.41 2.76
N ALA A 11 -14.27 -9.26 1.89
CA ALA A 11 -14.40 -10.71 2.01
C ALA A 11 -13.65 -11.28 3.23
N GLY A 12 -12.80 -10.48 3.87
CA GLY A 12 -12.18 -10.78 5.15
C GLY A 12 -11.20 -11.95 5.16
N GLU A 13 -11.06 -12.57 6.32
CA GLU A 13 -10.03 -13.59 6.59
C GLU A 13 -10.19 -14.87 5.75
N HIS A 14 -11.41 -15.23 5.35
CA HIS A 14 -11.64 -16.42 4.53
C HIS A 14 -11.02 -16.29 3.14
N LEU A 15 -11.11 -15.12 2.52
CA LEU A 15 -10.44 -14.86 1.25
C LEU A 15 -8.91 -14.94 1.41
N VAL A 16 -8.37 -14.32 2.47
CA VAL A 16 -6.93 -14.33 2.75
C VAL A 16 -6.41 -15.75 2.96
N ALA A 17 -7.16 -16.59 3.68
CA ALA A 17 -6.83 -17.99 3.88
C ALA A 17 -6.73 -18.75 2.55
N GLY A 18 -7.72 -18.57 1.66
CA GLY A 18 -7.70 -19.18 0.33
C GLY A 18 -6.54 -18.69 -0.55
N ILE A 19 -6.22 -17.39 -0.50
CA ILE A 19 -5.05 -16.84 -1.20
C ILE A 19 -3.77 -17.48 -0.67
N ARG A 20 -3.61 -17.61 0.65
CA ARG A 20 -2.43 -18.25 1.27
C ARG A 20 -2.29 -19.70 0.83
N GLU A 21 -3.39 -20.46 0.79
CA GLU A 21 -3.39 -21.84 0.32
C GLU A 21 -2.84 -21.95 -1.11
N VAL A 22 -3.38 -21.15 -2.04
CA VAL A 22 -2.95 -21.16 -3.44
C VAL A 22 -1.49 -20.74 -3.58
N VAL A 23 -1.06 -19.70 -2.88
CA VAL A 23 0.33 -19.20 -2.92
C VAL A 23 1.31 -20.23 -2.39
N TYR A 24 0.99 -20.89 -1.27
CA TYR A 24 1.84 -21.93 -0.68
C TYR A 24 1.88 -23.20 -1.54
N ARG A 25 0.82 -23.51 -2.29
CA ARG A 25 0.79 -24.64 -3.21
C ARG A 25 1.58 -24.41 -4.50
N ARG A 26 1.65 -23.17 -4.99
CA ARG A 26 2.22 -22.83 -6.30
C ARG A 26 3.63 -22.23 -6.25
N SER A 27 4.16 -21.94 -5.07
CA SER A 27 5.46 -21.28 -4.89
C SER A 27 6.42 -22.16 -4.07
N LEU A 28 7.73 -21.92 -4.22
CA LEU A 28 8.72 -22.58 -3.39
C LEU A 28 8.62 -22.12 -1.92
N PRO A 29 8.72 -23.01 -0.92
CA PRO A 29 8.64 -22.64 0.49
C PRO A 29 9.62 -21.53 0.90
N LEU A 30 10.82 -21.52 0.30
CA LEU A 30 11.82 -20.50 0.54
C LEU A 30 11.34 -19.10 0.08
N ALA A 31 10.62 -19.04 -1.04
CA ALA A 31 10.09 -17.79 -1.59
C ALA A 31 8.93 -17.20 -0.77
N THR A 32 8.21 -18.04 0.00
CA THR A 32 7.04 -17.62 0.78
C THR A 32 7.28 -17.61 2.29
N SER A 33 8.44 -18.06 2.77
CA SER A 33 8.79 -18.17 4.19
C SER A 33 8.62 -16.86 4.97
N HIS A 34 8.91 -15.72 4.34
CA HIS A 34 8.77 -14.38 4.92
C HIS A 34 7.62 -13.57 4.29
N LEU A 35 6.80 -14.21 3.44
CA LEU A 35 5.72 -13.54 2.76
C LEU A 35 4.53 -13.33 3.72
N ARG A 36 4.22 -12.06 3.99
CA ARG A 36 2.98 -11.65 4.68
C ARG A 36 1.91 -11.29 3.65
N ILE A 37 0.71 -11.84 3.83
CA ILE A 37 -0.49 -11.53 3.05
C ILE A 37 -1.57 -11.07 4.04
N GLY A 38 -2.14 -9.89 3.82
CA GLY A 38 -3.17 -9.31 4.70
C GLY A 38 -4.11 -8.37 3.96
N ILE A 39 -5.11 -7.86 4.68
CA ILE A 39 -6.09 -6.90 4.16
C ILE A 39 -5.62 -5.46 4.43
N SER A 40 -5.92 -4.55 3.50
CA SER A 40 -5.69 -3.13 3.68
C SER A 40 -6.58 -2.57 4.77
N MET A 41 -5.98 -1.88 5.74
CA MET A 41 -6.71 -1.17 6.79
C MET A 41 -7.23 0.20 6.34
N ALA A 42 -6.86 0.66 5.15
CA ALA A 42 -7.24 1.97 4.65
C ALA A 42 -8.71 2.06 4.19
N GLY A 43 -9.34 0.92 3.90
CA GLY A 43 -10.72 0.85 3.43
C GLY A 43 -11.02 1.84 2.31
N ASP A 44 -12.18 2.47 2.36
CA ASP A 44 -12.67 3.47 1.40
C ASP A 44 -11.79 4.73 1.34
N GLN A 45 -10.98 4.98 2.38
CA GLN A 45 -10.10 6.13 2.45
C GLN A 45 -8.77 5.91 1.72
N ALA A 46 -8.50 4.71 1.20
CA ALA A 46 -7.23 4.39 0.54
C ALA A 46 -6.87 5.38 -0.58
N ALA A 47 -7.85 5.81 -1.37
CA ALA A 47 -7.65 6.77 -2.45
C ALA A 47 -7.21 8.15 -1.93
N ILE A 48 -7.92 8.68 -0.94
CA ILE A 48 -7.65 10.01 -0.38
C ILE A 48 -6.33 10.00 0.39
N LEU A 49 -6.05 8.95 1.16
CA LEU A 49 -4.78 8.82 1.89
C LEU A 49 -3.59 8.78 0.93
N GLY A 50 -3.69 8.02 -0.16
CA GLY A 50 -2.67 7.97 -1.19
C GLY A 50 -2.47 9.32 -1.89
N ALA A 51 -3.57 9.97 -2.27
CA ALA A 51 -3.54 11.28 -2.91
C ALA A 51 -2.90 12.35 -2.00
N SER A 52 -3.33 12.44 -0.74
CA SER A 52 -2.76 13.35 0.25
C SER A 52 -1.27 13.11 0.46
N GLN A 53 -0.83 11.86 0.50
CA GLN A 53 0.59 11.53 0.61
C GLN A 53 1.38 11.97 -0.63
N MET A 54 0.85 11.73 -1.84
CA MET A 54 1.50 12.18 -3.09
C MET A 54 1.61 13.71 -3.15
N VAL A 55 0.54 14.43 -2.81
CA VAL A 55 0.56 15.90 -2.75
C VAL A 55 1.56 16.39 -1.72
N THR A 56 1.57 15.79 -0.53
CA THR A 56 2.51 16.17 0.54
C THR A 56 3.95 15.97 0.10
N GLN A 57 4.28 14.82 -0.50
CA GLN A 57 5.61 14.54 -1.03
C GLN A 57 6.03 15.51 -2.14
N HIS A 58 5.08 15.93 -2.98
CA HIS A 58 5.33 16.89 -4.05
C HIS A 58 5.58 18.30 -3.50
N VAL A 59 4.66 18.81 -2.67
CA VAL A 59 4.71 20.18 -2.12
C VAL A 59 5.90 20.36 -1.19
N LEU A 60 6.26 19.33 -0.42
CA LEU A 60 7.42 19.34 0.47
C LEU A 60 8.69 18.79 -0.19
N SER A 61 8.73 18.70 -1.52
CA SER A 61 9.94 18.26 -2.22
C SER A 61 11.05 19.32 -2.12
N PRO A 62 12.33 18.92 -2.09
CA PRO A 62 13.45 19.86 -2.02
C PRO A 62 13.41 20.96 -3.10
N ALA A 63 13.01 20.59 -4.32
CA ALA A 63 12.90 21.51 -5.43
C ALA A 63 11.81 22.59 -5.20
N VAL A 64 10.64 22.19 -4.70
CA VAL A 64 9.54 23.13 -4.40
C VAL A 64 9.90 24.03 -3.22
N ILE A 65 10.57 23.47 -2.19
CA ILE A 65 11.05 24.24 -1.04
C ILE A 65 12.05 25.30 -1.49
N GLU A 66 13.07 24.92 -2.25
CA GLU A 66 14.09 25.86 -2.74
C GLU A 66 13.46 26.97 -3.59
N ALA A 67 12.56 26.61 -4.52
CA ALA A 67 11.86 27.60 -5.33
C ALA A 67 11.04 28.58 -4.48
N THR A 68 10.41 28.11 -3.40
CA THR A 68 9.62 28.95 -2.49
C THR A 68 10.52 29.88 -1.66
N LEU A 69 11.67 29.40 -1.20
CA LEU A 69 12.65 30.22 -0.49
C LEU A 69 13.20 31.35 -1.37
N GLN A 70 13.55 31.04 -2.63
CA GLN A 70 14.04 32.03 -3.60
C GLN A 70 12.97 33.07 -3.97
N ALA A 71 11.69 32.70 -3.98
CA ALA A 71 10.59 33.63 -4.28
C ALA A 71 10.24 34.58 -3.13
N THR A 72 10.70 34.29 -1.90
CA THR A 72 10.39 35.07 -0.70
C THR A 72 11.54 36.00 -0.27
N GLY A 73 12.71 35.90 -0.92
CA GLY A 73 13.87 36.81 -0.73
C GLY A 73 13.91 37.91 -1.78
#